data_AF-A0A523S484-F1
#
_entry.id   AF-A0A523S484-F1
#
_cell.length_a   1.000
_cell.length_b   1.000
_cell.length_c   1.000
_cell.angle_alpha   90.00
_cell.angle_beta   90.00
_cell.angle_gamma   90.00
#
_symmetry.space_group_name_H-M   'P 1'
#
loop_
_entity.id
_entity.type
_entity.pdbx_description
1 polymer ?
#
loop_
_entity_poly.entity_id
_entity_poly.type
_entity_poly.pdbx_seq_one_letter_code
_entity_poly.pdbx_strand_id
1 'polypeptide(L)'
;LDFLNQVNSGESVDLGTKVAIFGGGNAAVDSARVAKRLGARTVTLIYRRSRLEMPAIPSEIEEAEKEGVNLMLLATPIGFIMSDGVLESIRCIKMRLGEPDASGRRRPIPIPESEFEVHVDNVIIAVGQMVSPTSILKGLEVTQWDTLAVDPITLQTSLEGVFAGGDVVSGPTTVVEAVAAGIEAAKSIDRYVQGVDLSEGRPEILRLVPSAEVDKTRAEIAERAVMPTINAKFRKMNFSEVETGFALKTAVAEAERCFNCALCSECNLCIEVCKPNAIDHSLVDEVVELDVGTIILATGFKPYDPSETREFGYGAFKNVITNAQLERLTNAAGPTHGKVKRPSDGMPPKSVAFVQCVGSRDRRVDQDYCCYTGCENSLKQATQIKEKYPDTEISIFAMDIRTHGLGYEGLYRRAREMGVIIIKGRHSEIEEIPGTESLKVLAEDLYTGERLGTTYELVVLASALLPNDDTKDLARKLNVSTGEYGYLMEAHPKLRPVDSFRDGVFLAGACLGPMDIPKAVAYGKAAAAGAQSLMAPGKFQVEPIYAEIDTKLCIDCDLCNDLCPYSAITGEGDERKVMYETCQGCGTCAAACPQMAIDMRHYRSEQLMPQIAAAARIHGGMKK
;
A
#
# COMPACT_ATOMS: atom_id res chain seq x y z
N LEU A 1 -19.13 -37.06 13.09
CA LEU A 1 -18.19 -38.17 13.30
C LEU A 1 -18.54 -38.84 14.61
N ASP A 2 -18.96 -40.09 14.57
CA ASP A 2 -19.59 -40.75 15.73
C ASP A 2 -18.64 -40.86 16.93
N PHE A 3 -17.36 -41.16 16.69
CA PHE A 3 -16.33 -41.24 17.74
C PHE A 3 -16.28 -39.98 18.62
N LEU A 4 -16.09 -38.80 18.01
CA LEU A 4 -16.03 -37.54 18.76
C LEU A 4 -17.36 -37.23 19.45
N ASN A 5 -18.49 -37.56 18.80
CA ASN A 5 -19.81 -37.34 19.38
C ASN A 5 -20.04 -38.18 20.65
N GLN A 6 -19.68 -39.48 20.62
CA GLN A 6 -19.80 -40.38 21.75
C GLN A 6 -18.95 -39.89 22.94
N VAL A 7 -17.68 -39.54 22.69
CA VAL A 7 -16.79 -39.01 23.73
C VAL A 7 -17.35 -37.73 24.34
N ASN A 8 -17.80 -36.79 23.50
CA ASN A 8 -18.35 -35.51 23.98
C ASN A 8 -19.70 -35.66 24.68
N SER A 9 -20.46 -36.71 24.38
CA SER A 9 -21.74 -37.03 25.03
C SER A 9 -21.56 -37.79 26.36
N GLY A 10 -20.31 -38.09 26.75
CA GLY A 10 -19.99 -38.85 27.96
C GLY A 10 -20.22 -40.35 27.83
N GLU A 11 -20.43 -40.87 26.61
CA GLU A 11 -20.55 -42.30 26.36
C GLU A 11 -19.16 -42.96 26.42
N SER A 12 -19.11 -44.18 26.97
CA SER A 12 -17.89 -44.97 26.98
C SER A 12 -17.59 -45.48 25.57
N VAL A 13 -16.41 -45.15 25.03
CA VAL A 13 -15.93 -45.67 23.75
C VAL A 13 -14.90 -46.76 23.99
N ASP A 14 -15.11 -47.92 23.39
CA ASP A 14 -14.13 -49.02 23.41
C ASP A 14 -13.03 -48.74 22.37
N LEU A 15 -11.87 -48.31 22.83
CA LEU A 15 -10.74 -47.92 21.99
C LEU A 15 -9.52 -48.79 22.30
N GLY A 16 -8.97 -49.41 21.26
CA GLY A 16 -7.76 -50.21 21.34
C GLY A 16 -6.48 -49.41 21.61
N THR A 17 -5.36 -50.13 21.58
CA THR A 17 -4.05 -49.57 21.93
C THR A 17 -3.32 -48.94 20.76
N LYS A 18 -3.65 -49.32 19.52
CA LYS A 18 -3.01 -48.88 18.28
C LYS A 18 -4.06 -48.36 17.29
N VAL A 19 -4.28 -47.04 17.33
CA VAL A 19 -5.37 -46.39 16.57
C VAL A 19 -4.82 -45.76 15.28
N ALA A 20 -5.45 -46.04 14.15
CA ALA A 20 -5.27 -45.29 12.91
C ALA A 20 -6.42 -44.29 12.69
N ILE A 21 -6.09 -43.08 12.23
CA ILE A 21 -7.07 -42.07 11.82
C ILE A 21 -6.88 -41.79 10.33
N PHE A 22 -7.96 -41.85 9.56
CA PHE A 22 -7.92 -41.53 8.13
C PHE A 22 -8.49 -40.13 7.90
N GLY A 23 -7.68 -39.23 7.36
CA GLY A 23 -8.07 -37.85 7.09
C GLY A 23 -6.96 -36.86 7.36
N GLY A 24 -7.16 -35.59 6.98
CA GLY A 24 -6.19 -34.51 7.23
C GLY A 24 -6.82 -33.18 7.62
N GLY A 25 -8.13 -33.14 7.82
CA GLY A 25 -8.85 -31.94 8.28
C GLY A 25 -8.94 -31.88 9.82
N ASN A 26 -9.52 -30.81 10.35
CA ASN A 26 -9.60 -30.55 11.79
C ASN A 26 -10.17 -31.75 12.58
N ALA A 27 -11.29 -32.33 12.11
CA ALA A 27 -11.89 -33.50 12.76
C ALA A 27 -10.96 -34.72 12.86
N ALA A 28 -10.03 -34.90 11.91
CA ALA A 28 -9.05 -35.98 11.96
C ALA A 28 -7.97 -35.71 13.01
N VAL A 29 -7.51 -34.46 13.10
CA VAL A 29 -6.55 -34.02 14.14
C VAL A 29 -7.17 -34.12 15.53
N ASP A 30 -8.40 -33.65 15.70
CA ASP A 30 -9.16 -33.76 16.95
C ASP A 30 -9.33 -35.22 17.37
N SER A 31 -9.72 -36.09 16.43
CA SER A 31 -9.86 -37.52 16.69
C SER A 31 -8.55 -38.15 17.15
N ALA A 32 -7.42 -37.76 16.54
CA ALA A 32 -6.12 -38.27 16.93
C ALA A 32 -5.69 -37.82 18.33
N ARG A 33 -5.93 -36.56 18.68
CA ARG A 33 -5.64 -36.01 20.02
C ARG A 33 -6.56 -36.61 21.09
N VAL A 34 -7.85 -36.76 20.79
CA VAL A 34 -8.81 -37.41 21.70
C VAL A 34 -8.47 -38.89 21.89
N ALA A 35 -8.12 -39.63 20.84
CA ALA A 35 -7.67 -41.01 20.97
C ALA A 35 -6.44 -41.12 21.90
N LYS A 36 -5.50 -40.18 21.81
CA LYS A 36 -4.38 -40.09 22.76
C LYS A 36 -4.83 -39.87 24.20
N ARG A 37 -5.80 -38.97 24.42
CA ARG A 37 -6.36 -38.67 25.75
C ARG A 37 -7.10 -39.84 26.38
N LEU A 38 -7.73 -40.67 25.56
CA LEU A 38 -8.40 -41.90 26.01
C LEU A 38 -7.43 -43.06 26.29
N GLY A 39 -6.11 -42.85 26.11
CA GLY A 39 -5.08 -43.81 26.52
C GLY A 39 -4.48 -44.64 25.37
N ALA A 40 -4.76 -44.33 24.11
CA ALA A 40 -4.17 -45.05 22.97
C ALA A 40 -2.63 -44.94 22.98
N ARG A 41 -1.96 -46.10 23.06
CA ARG A 41 -0.49 -46.19 23.14
C ARG A 41 0.17 -45.63 21.88
N THR A 42 -0.34 -45.97 20.69
CA THR A 42 0.12 -45.41 19.41
C THR A 42 -1.06 -44.89 18.62
N VAL A 43 -0.94 -43.68 18.09
CA VAL A 43 -1.96 -43.05 17.26
C VAL A 43 -1.28 -42.59 15.98
N THR A 44 -1.78 -43.05 14.84
CA THR A 44 -1.21 -42.74 13.52
C THR A 44 -2.27 -42.09 12.64
N LEU A 45 -2.06 -40.84 12.25
CA LEU A 45 -2.91 -40.12 11.32
C LEU A 45 -2.39 -40.33 9.91
N ILE A 46 -3.17 -40.99 9.07
CA ILE A 46 -2.83 -41.35 7.69
C ILE A 46 -3.51 -40.38 6.73
N TYR A 47 -2.70 -39.70 5.93
CA TYR A 47 -3.17 -38.69 4.99
C TYR A 47 -2.54 -38.85 3.61
N ARG A 48 -3.38 -38.77 2.58
CA ARG A 48 -3.03 -39.05 1.17
C ARG A 48 -2.18 -37.96 0.48
N ARG A 49 -1.94 -36.82 1.12
CA ARG A 49 -1.12 -35.70 0.59
C ARG A 49 -0.02 -35.31 1.57
N SER A 50 0.76 -34.28 1.25
CA SER A 50 1.77 -33.76 2.17
C SER A 50 1.16 -32.86 3.24
N ARG A 51 2.00 -32.40 4.18
CA ARG A 51 1.60 -31.50 5.28
C ARG A 51 1.01 -30.19 4.75
N LEU A 52 1.57 -29.63 3.68
CA LEU A 52 1.16 -28.35 3.12
C LEU A 52 -0.29 -28.38 2.60
N GLU A 53 -0.78 -29.54 2.15
CA GLU A 53 -2.15 -29.68 1.66
C GLU A 53 -3.15 -30.19 2.72
N MET A 54 -2.75 -30.34 3.99
CA MET A 54 -3.66 -30.68 5.08
C MET A 54 -4.65 -29.54 5.32
N PRO A 55 -5.99 -29.77 5.29
CA PRO A 55 -6.97 -28.74 5.61
C PRO A 55 -6.98 -28.31 7.07
N ALA A 56 -6.38 -29.08 7.97
CA ALA A 56 -6.38 -28.76 9.39
C ALA A 56 -5.57 -27.48 9.68
N ILE A 57 -5.96 -26.76 10.74
CA ILE A 57 -5.27 -25.57 11.20
C ILE A 57 -3.80 -25.95 11.52
N PRO A 58 -2.78 -25.25 10.96
CA PRO A 58 -1.38 -25.64 11.13
C PRO A 58 -0.93 -25.79 12.59
N SER A 59 -1.38 -24.90 13.48
CA SER A 59 -1.07 -24.98 14.91
C SER A 59 -1.65 -26.24 15.55
N GLU A 60 -2.84 -26.69 15.16
CA GLU A 60 -3.44 -27.92 15.68
C GLU A 60 -2.64 -29.16 15.26
N ILE A 61 -2.10 -29.18 14.04
CA ILE A 61 -1.23 -30.26 13.56
C ILE A 61 0.05 -30.32 14.40
N GLU A 62 0.69 -29.18 14.66
CA GLU A 62 1.89 -29.09 15.50
C GLU A 62 1.63 -29.56 16.93
N GLU A 63 0.51 -29.17 17.53
CA GLU A 63 0.15 -29.60 18.88
C GLU A 63 -0.14 -31.10 18.93
N ALA A 64 -0.76 -31.70 17.90
CA ALA A 64 -0.96 -33.14 17.81
C ALA A 64 0.37 -33.92 17.77
N GLU A 65 1.37 -33.43 17.00
CA GLU A 65 2.70 -34.04 16.96
C GLU A 65 3.44 -33.90 18.30
N LYS A 66 3.35 -32.75 18.98
CA LYS A 66 3.86 -32.56 20.35
C LYS A 66 3.18 -33.53 21.32
N GLU A 67 1.91 -33.85 21.08
CA GLU A 67 1.17 -34.87 21.80
C GLU A 67 1.52 -36.33 21.37
N GLY A 68 2.45 -36.51 20.44
CA GLY A 68 2.96 -37.81 20.01
C GLY A 68 2.02 -38.57 19.08
N VAL A 69 1.20 -37.85 18.32
CA VAL A 69 0.49 -38.39 17.15
C VAL A 69 1.49 -38.53 16.00
N ASN A 70 1.54 -39.72 15.39
CA ASN A 70 2.41 -39.98 14.24
C ASN A 70 1.70 -39.59 12.95
N LEU A 71 2.25 -38.63 12.19
CA LEU A 71 1.72 -38.28 10.87
C LEU A 71 2.33 -39.19 9.80
N MET A 72 1.49 -40.04 9.19
CA MET A 72 1.84 -40.84 8.03
C MET A 72 1.27 -40.17 6.78
N LEU A 73 2.09 -39.28 6.21
CA LEU A 73 1.75 -38.52 5.01
C LEU A 73 2.01 -39.33 3.74
N LEU A 74 1.41 -38.89 2.63
CA LEU A 74 1.53 -39.54 1.32
C LEU A 74 1.18 -41.03 1.35
N ALA A 75 0.14 -41.39 2.11
CA ALA A 75 -0.39 -42.74 2.17
C ALA A 75 -1.92 -42.72 2.21
N THR A 76 -2.56 -43.71 1.59
CA THR A 76 -4.00 -43.93 1.74
C THR A 76 -4.27 -45.40 2.02
N PRO A 77 -5.27 -45.73 2.84
CA PRO A 77 -5.73 -47.12 3.01
C PRO A 77 -6.41 -47.63 1.73
N ILE A 78 -6.13 -48.87 1.37
CA ILE A 78 -6.75 -49.60 0.24
C ILE A 78 -7.48 -50.86 0.69
N GLY A 79 -7.32 -51.29 1.95
CA GLY A 79 -8.06 -52.42 2.51
C GLY A 79 -7.81 -52.64 4.00
N PHE A 80 -8.74 -53.36 4.63
CA PHE A 80 -8.63 -53.82 6.02
C PHE A 80 -8.25 -55.31 6.03
N ILE A 81 -7.37 -55.70 6.95
CA ILE A 81 -6.99 -57.08 7.16
C ILE A 81 -7.52 -57.48 8.54
N MET A 82 -8.43 -58.44 8.54
CA MET A 82 -9.16 -58.89 9.73
C MET A 82 -8.93 -60.38 9.95
N SER A 83 -8.84 -60.77 11.22
CA SER A 83 -8.80 -62.17 11.67
C SER A 83 -9.83 -62.36 12.77
N ASP A 84 -10.69 -63.38 12.64
CA ASP A 84 -11.77 -63.70 13.61
C ASP A 84 -12.68 -62.51 14.00
N GLY A 85 -12.92 -61.59 13.06
CA GLY A 85 -13.76 -60.40 13.29
C GLY A 85 -13.05 -59.24 14.01
N VAL A 86 -11.75 -59.37 14.29
CA VAL A 86 -10.90 -58.32 14.89
C VAL A 86 -9.98 -57.74 13.82
N LEU A 87 -9.79 -56.41 13.85
CA LEU A 87 -8.85 -55.73 12.97
C LEU A 87 -7.41 -55.99 13.42
N GLU A 88 -6.55 -56.46 12.52
CA GLU A 88 -5.13 -56.74 12.81
C GLU A 88 -4.20 -55.72 12.15
N SER A 89 -4.51 -55.36 10.90
CA SER A 89 -3.74 -54.38 10.15
C SER A 89 -4.57 -53.72 9.05
N ILE A 90 -4.05 -52.62 8.53
CA ILE A 90 -4.57 -51.93 7.35
C ILE A 90 -3.53 -51.99 6.24
N ARG A 91 -4.00 -52.28 5.02
CA ARG A 91 -3.18 -52.22 3.82
C ARG A 91 -3.26 -50.81 3.26
N CYS A 92 -2.10 -50.16 3.13
CA CYS A 92 -1.95 -48.82 2.59
C CYS A 92 -1.15 -48.87 1.29
N ILE A 93 -1.31 -47.85 0.45
CA ILE A 93 -0.48 -47.61 -0.74
C ILE A 93 0.18 -46.24 -0.62
N LYS A 94 1.41 -46.10 -1.12
CA LYS A 94 2.10 -44.79 -1.14
C LYS A 94 1.52 -43.90 -2.22
N MET A 95 1.55 -42.60 -1.95
CA MET A 95 1.07 -41.54 -2.83
C MET A 95 2.22 -40.65 -3.28
N ARG A 96 2.08 -40.05 -4.46
CA ARG A 96 2.87 -38.89 -4.91
C ARG A 96 1.93 -37.74 -5.26
N LEU A 97 2.45 -36.51 -5.22
CA LEU A 97 1.69 -35.32 -5.62
C LEU A 97 1.78 -35.12 -7.15
N GLY A 98 0.63 -34.92 -7.79
CA GLY A 98 0.51 -34.46 -9.17
C GLY A 98 0.29 -32.95 -9.25
N GLU A 99 -0.27 -32.50 -10.38
CA GLU A 99 -0.60 -31.10 -10.62
C GLU A 99 -1.63 -30.56 -9.62
N PRO A 100 -1.57 -29.25 -9.28
CA PRO A 100 -2.59 -28.57 -8.49
C PRO A 100 -3.95 -28.54 -9.20
N ASP A 101 -5.02 -28.64 -8.43
CA ASP A 101 -6.38 -28.37 -8.91
C ASP A 101 -6.68 -26.85 -8.90
N ALA A 102 -7.92 -26.47 -9.26
CA ALA A 102 -8.36 -25.07 -9.30
C ALA A 102 -8.28 -24.36 -7.93
N SER A 103 -8.22 -25.12 -6.82
CA SER A 103 -7.99 -24.57 -5.47
C SER A 103 -6.50 -24.42 -5.12
N GLY A 104 -5.59 -24.75 -6.05
CA GLY A 104 -4.14 -24.81 -5.83
C GLY A 104 -3.68 -26.08 -5.13
N ARG A 105 -4.58 -27.00 -4.74
CA ARG A 105 -4.23 -28.21 -3.99
C ARG A 105 -3.77 -29.33 -4.92
N ARG A 106 -2.60 -29.89 -4.65
CA ARG A 106 -2.03 -30.97 -5.48
C ARG A 106 -2.83 -32.27 -5.39
N ARG A 107 -3.10 -32.89 -6.54
CA ARG A 107 -3.82 -34.17 -6.63
C ARG A 107 -2.96 -35.33 -6.10
N PRO A 108 -3.49 -36.20 -5.23
CA PRO A 108 -2.76 -37.39 -4.79
C PRO A 108 -2.87 -38.48 -5.86
N ILE A 109 -1.73 -39.06 -6.26
CA ILE A 109 -1.65 -40.11 -7.28
C ILE A 109 -1.04 -41.37 -6.62
N PRO A 110 -1.72 -42.52 -6.65
CA PRO A 110 -1.16 -43.77 -6.14
C PRO A 110 0.14 -44.13 -6.87
N ILE A 111 1.13 -44.63 -6.14
CA ILE A 111 2.33 -45.24 -6.71
C ILE A 111 2.03 -46.73 -6.84
N PRO A 112 1.88 -47.29 -8.05
CA PRO A 112 1.64 -48.73 -8.23
C PRO A 112 2.72 -49.58 -7.55
N GLU A 113 2.36 -50.78 -7.07
CA GLU A 113 3.28 -51.75 -6.45
C GLU A 113 4.00 -51.21 -5.20
N SER A 114 3.39 -50.26 -4.50
CA SER A 114 3.94 -49.64 -3.28
C SER A 114 3.14 -49.97 -2.02
N GLU A 115 2.36 -51.04 -2.05
CA GLU A 115 1.51 -51.45 -0.94
C GLU A 115 2.35 -51.86 0.29
N PHE A 116 1.88 -51.49 1.47
CA PHE A 116 2.49 -51.83 2.75
C PHE A 116 1.43 -51.97 3.84
N GLU A 117 1.76 -52.67 4.92
CA GLU A 117 0.83 -52.93 6.01
C GLU A 117 1.17 -52.10 7.26
N VAL A 118 0.13 -51.62 7.94
CA VAL A 118 0.24 -50.89 9.20
C VAL A 118 -0.60 -51.62 10.25
N HIS A 119 0.03 -52.15 11.28
CA HIS A 119 -0.65 -52.90 12.34
C HIS A 119 -1.39 -51.96 13.30
N VAL A 120 -2.71 -52.12 13.37
CA VAL A 120 -3.63 -51.32 14.19
C VAL A 120 -4.80 -52.18 14.65
N ASP A 121 -5.35 -51.88 15.82
CA ASP A 121 -6.51 -52.57 16.39
C ASP A 121 -7.81 -51.77 16.24
N ASN A 122 -7.71 -50.44 16.06
CA ASN A 122 -8.86 -49.57 15.80
C ASN A 122 -8.59 -48.59 14.65
N VAL A 123 -9.63 -48.27 13.88
CA VAL A 123 -9.59 -47.26 12.83
C VAL A 123 -10.72 -46.25 13.03
N ILE A 124 -10.38 -44.97 12.94
CA ILE A 124 -11.35 -43.86 12.92
C ILE A 124 -11.30 -43.23 11.53
N ILE A 125 -12.44 -43.27 10.84
CA ILE A 125 -12.57 -42.72 9.49
C ILE A 125 -13.09 -41.28 9.57
N ALA A 126 -12.20 -40.31 9.42
CA ALA A 126 -12.48 -38.87 9.46
C ALA A 126 -12.33 -38.23 8.06
N VAL A 127 -12.96 -38.85 7.05
CA VAL A 127 -12.86 -38.42 5.64
C VAL A 127 -14.12 -37.67 5.20
N GLY A 128 -14.01 -36.34 5.13
CA GLY A 128 -15.03 -35.48 4.55
C GLY A 128 -16.38 -35.46 5.28
N GLN A 129 -17.26 -34.59 4.82
CA GLN A 129 -18.67 -34.54 5.20
C GLN A 129 -19.48 -34.48 3.91
N MET A 130 -20.68 -35.01 3.94
CA MET A 130 -21.64 -34.94 2.82
C MET A 130 -22.91 -34.28 3.34
N VAL A 131 -23.60 -33.56 2.45
CA VAL A 131 -24.91 -33.00 2.75
C VAL A 131 -25.87 -34.15 3.05
N SER A 132 -26.60 -34.06 4.16
CA SER A 132 -27.62 -35.06 4.49
C SER A 132 -28.79 -34.92 3.51
N PRO A 133 -29.17 -35.99 2.77
CA PRO A 133 -30.27 -35.93 1.83
C PRO A 133 -31.60 -35.89 2.58
N THR A 134 -32.08 -34.69 2.88
CA THR A 134 -33.40 -34.48 3.50
C THR A 134 -34.45 -34.21 2.42
N SER A 135 -35.72 -34.54 2.70
CA SER A 135 -36.83 -34.29 1.78
C SER A 135 -37.02 -32.82 1.42
N ILE A 136 -36.50 -31.91 2.25
CA ILE A 136 -36.54 -30.45 2.10
C ILE A 136 -35.67 -29.98 0.92
N LEU A 137 -34.64 -30.76 0.55
CA LEU A 137 -33.72 -30.40 -0.54
C LEU A 137 -34.21 -30.81 -1.94
N LYS A 138 -35.37 -31.47 -2.04
CA LYS A 138 -35.91 -31.92 -3.34
C LYS A 138 -36.43 -30.73 -4.16
N GLY A 139 -35.87 -30.56 -5.36
CA GLY A 139 -36.28 -29.51 -6.30
C GLY A 139 -35.35 -28.29 -6.32
N LEU A 140 -34.33 -28.25 -5.48
CA LEU A 140 -33.28 -27.23 -5.51
C LEU A 140 -32.11 -27.70 -6.38
N GLU A 141 -31.50 -26.75 -7.09
CA GLU A 141 -30.29 -27.02 -7.88
C GLU A 141 -29.11 -27.32 -6.97
N VAL A 142 -28.30 -28.31 -7.38
CA VAL A 142 -27.09 -28.73 -6.68
C VAL A 142 -25.87 -28.50 -7.55
N THR A 143 -24.74 -28.19 -6.92
CA THR A 143 -23.43 -28.06 -7.56
C THR A 143 -22.86 -29.45 -7.88
N GLN A 144 -21.74 -29.48 -8.62
CA GLN A 144 -20.98 -30.71 -8.88
C GLN A 144 -20.41 -31.40 -7.62
N TRP A 145 -20.51 -30.75 -6.45
CA TRP A 145 -20.05 -31.26 -5.16
C TRP A 145 -21.20 -31.70 -4.25
N ASP A 146 -22.41 -31.86 -4.80
CA ASP A 146 -23.64 -32.20 -4.06
C ASP A 146 -24.01 -31.20 -2.94
N THR A 147 -23.53 -29.96 -3.05
CA THR A 147 -23.98 -28.81 -2.23
C THR A 147 -25.05 -28.02 -2.98
N LEU A 148 -25.83 -27.17 -2.29
CA LEU A 148 -26.84 -26.32 -2.93
C LEU A 148 -26.19 -25.19 -3.74
N ALA A 149 -26.69 -24.97 -4.94
CA ALA A 149 -26.37 -23.79 -5.74
C ALA A 149 -27.18 -22.60 -5.26
N VAL A 150 -26.50 -21.47 -5.00
CA VAL A 150 -27.13 -20.20 -4.61
C VAL A 150 -26.46 -19.04 -5.33
N ASP A 151 -27.17 -17.91 -5.40
CA ASP A 151 -26.58 -16.63 -5.77
C ASP A 151 -25.51 -16.21 -4.74
N PRO A 152 -24.29 -15.84 -5.16
CA PRO A 152 -23.17 -15.64 -4.25
C PRO A 152 -23.30 -14.40 -3.35
N ILE A 153 -24.18 -13.45 -3.69
CA ILE A 153 -24.38 -12.20 -2.93
C ILE A 153 -25.59 -12.33 -2.01
N THR A 154 -26.69 -12.82 -2.55
CA THR A 154 -27.99 -12.87 -1.88
C THR A 154 -28.25 -14.20 -1.20
N LEU A 155 -27.48 -15.24 -1.51
CA LEU A 155 -27.67 -16.61 -1.01
C LEU A 155 -29.03 -17.22 -1.40
N GLN A 156 -29.71 -16.65 -2.40
CA GLN A 156 -30.97 -17.15 -2.91
C GLN A 156 -30.75 -18.43 -3.72
N THR A 157 -31.56 -19.45 -3.48
CA THR A 157 -31.53 -20.71 -4.22
C THR A 157 -32.23 -20.58 -5.58
N SER A 158 -32.27 -21.67 -6.35
CA SER A 158 -33.07 -21.76 -7.58
C SER A 158 -34.58 -21.60 -7.35
N LEU A 159 -35.08 -21.73 -6.11
CA LEU A 159 -36.47 -21.46 -5.76
C LEU A 159 -36.61 -20.04 -5.21
N GLU A 160 -37.51 -19.27 -5.81
CA GLU A 160 -37.81 -17.92 -5.37
C GLU A 160 -38.26 -17.87 -3.90
N GLY A 161 -37.75 -16.90 -3.13
CA GLY A 161 -38.06 -16.76 -1.70
C GLY A 161 -37.40 -17.79 -0.78
N VAL A 162 -36.57 -18.71 -1.29
CA VAL A 162 -35.81 -19.67 -0.47
C VAL A 162 -34.31 -19.36 -0.53
N PHE A 163 -33.71 -19.27 0.65
CA PHE A 163 -32.31 -18.91 0.85
C PHE A 163 -31.59 -20.02 1.61
N ALA A 164 -30.31 -20.24 1.29
CA ALA A 164 -29.51 -21.27 1.93
C ALA A 164 -28.11 -20.74 2.28
N GLY A 165 -27.56 -21.16 3.41
CA GLY A 165 -26.24 -20.75 3.87
C GLY A 165 -25.57 -21.82 4.72
N GLY A 166 -24.27 -21.64 4.99
CA GLY A 166 -23.44 -22.59 5.72
C GLY A 166 -23.05 -23.81 4.90
N ASP A 167 -22.71 -24.91 5.57
CA ASP A 167 -22.08 -26.09 4.96
C ASP A 167 -22.90 -26.75 3.84
N VAL A 168 -24.23 -26.57 3.85
CA VAL A 168 -25.10 -27.08 2.79
C VAL A 168 -24.86 -26.38 1.45
N VAL A 169 -24.27 -25.18 1.46
CA VAL A 169 -23.88 -24.39 0.29
C VAL A 169 -22.37 -24.46 0.05
N SER A 170 -21.57 -24.06 1.05
CA SER A 170 -20.11 -23.93 0.92
C SER A 170 -19.37 -25.26 0.96
N GLY A 171 -20.04 -26.34 1.41
CA GLY A 171 -19.34 -27.50 1.94
C GLY A 171 -18.73 -27.21 3.32
N PRO A 172 -18.05 -28.20 3.93
CA PRO A 172 -17.62 -28.13 5.32
C PRO A 172 -16.63 -26.98 5.54
N THR A 173 -17.03 -26.00 6.35
CA THR A 173 -16.19 -24.85 6.70
C THR A 173 -16.12 -24.60 8.23
N THR A 174 -15.60 -23.45 8.65
CA THR A 174 -15.56 -23.03 10.05
C THR A 174 -16.95 -22.61 10.54
N VAL A 175 -17.18 -22.76 11.85
CA VAL A 175 -18.44 -22.31 12.48
C VAL A 175 -18.70 -20.83 12.23
N VAL A 176 -17.65 -20.01 12.18
CA VAL A 176 -17.73 -18.56 11.95
C VAL A 176 -18.31 -18.26 10.57
N GLU A 177 -17.83 -18.95 9.53
CA GLU A 177 -18.35 -18.78 8.16
C GLU A 177 -19.80 -19.25 8.04
N ALA A 178 -20.16 -20.36 8.70
CA ALA A 178 -21.54 -20.84 8.71
C ALA A 178 -22.50 -19.83 9.38
N VAL A 179 -22.09 -19.22 10.50
CA VAL A 179 -22.85 -18.16 11.17
C VAL A 179 -22.94 -16.92 10.29
N ALA A 180 -21.85 -16.50 9.65
CA ALA A 180 -21.84 -15.36 8.74
C ALA A 180 -22.81 -15.55 7.56
N ALA A 181 -22.81 -16.74 6.93
CA ALA A 181 -23.76 -17.07 5.88
C ALA A 181 -25.22 -17.04 6.38
N GLY A 182 -25.47 -17.47 7.62
CA GLY A 182 -26.79 -17.37 8.25
C GLY A 182 -27.26 -15.91 8.43
N ILE A 183 -26.35 -15.01 8.83
CA ILE A 183 -26.64 -13.58 8.95
C ILE A 183 -26.96 -12.98 7.57
N GLU A 184 -26.19 -13.31 6.54
CA GLU A 184 -26.44 -12.80 5.19
C GLU A 184 -27.75 -13.34 4.59
N ALA A 185 -28.06 -14.62 4.81
CA ALA A 185 -29.34 -15.20 4.40
C ALA A 185 -30.52 -14.55 5.13
N ALA A 186 -30.38 -14.24 6.42
CA ALA A 186 -31.42 -13.55 7.20
C ALA A 186 -31.68 -12.13 6.65
N LYS A 187 -30.63 -11.38 6.29
CA LYS A 187 -30.76 -10.08 5.61
C LYS A 187 -31.49 -10.22 4.26
N SER A 188 -31.21 -11.28 3.50
CA SER A 188 -31.90 -11.55 2.23
C SER A 188 -33.38 -11.85 2.43
N ILE A 189 -33.71 -12.66 3.44
CA ILE A 189 -35.10 -12.97 3.80
C ILE A 189 -35.84 -11.69 4.20
N ASP A 190 -35.25 -10.84 5.04
CA ASP A 190 -35.86 -9.57 5.46
C ASP A 190 -36.14 -8.66 4.27
N ARG A 191 -35.17 -8.48 3.38
CA ARG A 191 -35.33 -7.68 2.16
C ARG A 191 -36.36 -8.24 1.19
N TYR A 192 -36.39 -9.56 1.01
CA TYR A 192 -37.39 -10.23 0.18
C TYR A 192 -38.81 -9.99 0.70
N VAL A 193 -39.00 -10.08 2.02
CA VAL A 193 -40.29 -9.80 2.67
C VAL A 193 -40.68 -8.32 2.54
N GLN A 194 -39.72 -7.40 2.56
CA GLN A 194 -39.95 -5.97 2.40
C GLN A 194 -40.15 -5.54 0.93
N GLY A 195 -39.86 -6.41 -0.04
CA GLY A 195 -39.95 -6.10 -1.47
C GLY A 195 -38.89 -5.09 -1.95
N VAL A 196 -37.75 -5.03 -1.26
CA VAL A 196 -36.61 -4.17 -1.63
C VAL A 196 -35.52 -5.00 -2.34
N ASP A 197 -34.59 -4.33 -3.03
CA ASP A 197 -33.53 -5.00 -3.77
C ASP A 197 -32.64 -5.85 -2.83
N LEU A 198 -32.43 -7.11 -3.21
CA LEU A 198 -31.70 -8.07 -2.37
C LEU A 198 -30.19 -7.81 -2.34
N SER A 199 -29.66 -7.19 -3.38
CA SER A 199 -28.24 -6.96 -3.65
C SER A 199 -27.75 -5.57 -3.26
N GLU A 200 -28.63 -4.57 -3.21
CA GLU A 200 -28.28 -3.16 -2.94
C GLU A 200 -27.62 -2.98 -1.56
N GLY A 201 -26.47 -2.28 -1.48
CA GLY A 201 -25.78 -2.01 -0.21
C GLY A 201 -25.27 -3.25 0.54
N ARG A 202 -25.11 -4.39 -0.16
CA ARG A 202 -24.36 -5.54 0.39
C ARG A 202 -22.88 -5.18 0.39
N PRO A 203 -22.17 -5.30 1.52
CA PRO A 203 -20.73 -5.06 1.52
C PRO A 203 -20.06 -6.01 0.52
N GLU A 204 -19.23 -5.47 -0.37
CA GLU A 204 -18.24 -6.32 -1.05
C GLU A 204 -17.42 -7.04 0.02
N ILE A 205 -17.00 -8.27 -0.30
CA ILE A 205 -16.06 -9.07 0.50
C ILE A 205 -15.01 -8.13 1.07
N LEU A 206 -14.92 -8.03 2.40
CA LEU A 206 -13.90 -7.25 3.09
C LEU A 206 -12.55 -7.58 2.45
N ARG A 207 -11.99 -6.62 1.71
CA ARG A 207 -10.70 -6.80 1.07
C ARG A 207 -9.67 -6.72 2.18
N LEU A 208 -9.16 -7.88 2.59
CA LEU A 208 -8.01 -7.96 3.49
C LEU A 208 -6.88 -7.12 2.87
N VAL A 209 -6.55 -6.01 3.52
CA VAL A 209 -5.40 -5.20 3.14
C VAL A 209 -4.16 -6.09 3.32
N PRO A 210 -3.41 -6.39 2.24
CA PRO A 210 -2.21 -7.20 2.35
C PRO A 210 -1.24 -6.56 3.33
N SER A 211 -0.55 -7.37 4.13
CA SER A 211 0.41 -6.85 5.13
C SER A 211 1.57 -6.03 4.52
N ALA A 212 1.72 -6.01 3.20
CA ALA A 212 2.68 -5.19 2.46
C ALA A 212 2.24 -3.73 2.28
N GLU A 213 0.94 -3.44 2.35
CA GLU A 213 0.36 -2.10 2.22
C GLU A 213 0.27 -1.37 3.57
N VAL A 214 0.58 -2.07 4.66
CA VAL A 214 0.65 -1.51 6.02
C VAL A 214 2.04 -0.90 6.23
N ASP A 215 2.08 0.40 6.52
CA ASP A 215 3.32 1.10 6.91
C ASP A 215 3.81 0.63 8.29
N LYS A 216 4.66 -0.39 8.29
CA LYS A 216 5.25 -0.99 9.50
C LYS A 216 6.35 -0.13 10.13
N THR A 217 6.77 0.98 9.51
CA THR A 217 7.87 1.81 10.01
C THR A 217 7.47 2.62 11.25
N ARG A 218 6.16 2.80 11.46
CA ARG A 218 5.60 3.58 12.59
C ARG A 218 5.39 2.77 13.86
N ALA A 219 5.58 1.44 13.80
CA ALA A 219 5.35 0.54 14.92
C ALA A 219 6.66 -0.14 15.33
N GLU A 220 6.94 -0.19 16.63
CA GLU A 220 7.98 -1.07 17.16
C GLU A 220 7.58 -2.53 16.90
N ILE A 221 8.39 -3.24 16.11
CA ILE A 221 8.18 -4.64 15.81
C ILE A 221 8.60 -5.45 17.04
N ALA A 222 7.61 -5.95 17.78
CA ALA A 222 7.81 -6.91 18.87
C ALA A 222 7.32 -8.30 18.47
N GLU A 223 7.97 -9.35 18.99
CA GLU A 223 7.51 -10.73 18.82
C GLU A 223 6.22 -10.97 19.61
N ARG A 224 5.31 -11.77 19.04
CA ARG A 224 4.07 -12.19 19.71
C ARG A 224 4.39 -13.05 20.93
N ALA A 225 3.74 -12.77 22.06
CA ALA A 225 3.86 -13.62 23.24
C ALA A 225 3.36 -15.06 22.97
N VAL A 226 4.10 -16.06 23.43
CA VAL A 226 3.72 -17.48 23.30
C VAL A 226 2.67 -17.83 24.36
N MET A 227 1.51 -18.34 23.93
CA MET A 227 0.44 -18.76 24.83
C MET A 227 0.95 -19.81 25.83
N PRO A 228 0.91 -19.54 27.15
CA PRO A 228 1.24 -20.53 28.15
C PRO A 228 0.28 -21.72 28.06
N THR A 229 0.85 -22.93 28.13
CA THR A 229 0.09 -24.16 28.01
C THR A 229 0.52 -25.17 29.06
N ILE A 230 -0.39 -26.06 29.46
CA ILE A 230 -0.02 -27.18 30.34
C ILE A 230 0.98 -28.10 29.64
N ASN A 231 1.76 -28.87 30.39
CA ASN A 231 2.78 -29.75 29.80
C ASN A 231 2.16 -30.88 28.96
N ALA A 232 2.76 -31.18 27.79
CA ALA A 232 2.27 -32.19 26.85
C ALA A 232 2.05 -33.59 27.44
N LYS A 233 2.77 -33.99 28.49
CA LYS A 233 2.53 -35.28 29.19
C LYS A 233 1.18 -35.29 29.91
N PHE A 234 0.80 -34.17 30.53
CA PHE A 234 -0.48 -34.03 31.23
C PHE A 234 -1.65 -33.85 30.24
N ARG A 235 -1.43 -33.18 29.10
CA ARG A 235 -2.45 -33.02 28.04
C ARG A 235 -3.00 -34.34 27.51
N LYS A 236 -2.19 -35.40 27.51
CA LYS A 236 -2.55 -36.73 27.00
C LYS A 236 -3.35 -37.57 28.00
N MET A 237 -3.60 -37.06 29.21
CA MET A 237 -4.19 -37.85 30.30
C MET A 237 -5.53 -37.30 30.79
N ASN A 238 -5.97 -36.15 30.29
CA ASN A 238 -7.21 -35.50 30.70
C ASN A 238 -7.75 -34.57 29.61
N PHE A 239 -8.91 -33.99 29.88
CA PHE A 239 -9.58 -33.00 29.04
C PHE A 239 -9.54 -31.59 29.67
N SER A 240 -8.56 -31.33 30.54
CA SER A 240 -8.38 -29.99 31.11
C SER A 240 -8.00 -28.98 30.03
N GLU A 241 -8.38 -27.72 30.24
CA GLU A 241 -8.03 -26.63 29.34
C GLU A 241 -6.52 -26.56 29.11
N VAL A 242 -6.11 -26.57 27.83
CA VAL A 242 -4.69 -26.68 27.46
C VAL A 242 -3.99 -25.32 27.57
N GLU A 243 -4.67 -24.27 27.12
CA GLU A 243 -4.20 -22.89 27.13
C GLU A 243 -4.56 -22.26 28.47
N THR A 244 -3.56 -21.74 29.20
CA THR A 244 -3.79 -21.22 30.56
C THR A 244 -3.94 -19.71 30.61
N GLY A 245 -4.00 -19.05 29.45
CA GLY A 245 -4.06 -17.60 29.31
C GLY A 245 -2.75 -16.89 29.65
N PHE A 246 -2.71 -15.59 29.38
CA PHE A 246 -1.58 -14.72 29.71
C PHE A 246 -1.69 -14.12 31.11
N ALA A 247 -0.55 -13.88 31.75
CA ALA A 247 -0.49 -12.97 32.88
C ALA A 247 -0.90 -11.55 32.44
N LEU A 248 -1.56 -10.79 33.33
CA LEU A 248 -2.08 -9.45 33.01
C LEU A 248 -1.07 -8.54 32.31
N LYS A 249 0.19 -8.52 32.80
CA LYS A 249 1.26 -7.72 32.21
C LYS A 249 1.53 -8.09 30.74
N THR A 250 1.56 -9.38 30.43
CA THR A 250 1.77 -9.89 29.07
C THR A 250 0.56 -9.62 28.19
N ALA A 251 -0.65 -9.76 28.73
CA ALA A 251 -1.88 -9.46 28.00
C ALA A 251 -1.96 -7.98 27.59
N VAL A 252 -1.61 -7.06 28.51
CA VAL A 252 -1.57 -5.61 28.23
C VAL A 252 -0.51 -5.30 27.16
N ALA A 253 0.72 -5.82 27.32
CA ALA A 253 1.78 -5.60 26.34
C ALA A 253 1.39 -6.12 24.95
N GLU A 254 0.69 -7.25 24.86
CA GLU A 254 0.24 -7.82 23.59
C GLU A 254 -0.91 -7.00 22.96
N ALA A 255 -1.79 -6.43 23.78
CA ALA A 255 -2.81 -5.50 23.30
C ALA A 255 -2.18 -4.20 22.76
N GLU A 256 -1.23 -3.61 23.49
CA GLU A 256 -0.47 -2.43 23.04
C GLU A 256 0.28 -2.70 21.74
N ARG A 257 0.91 -3.88 21.60
CA ARG A 257 1.56 -4.33 20.36
C ARG A 257 0.59 -4.35 19.18
N CYS A 258 -0.63 -4.86 19.36
CA CYS A 258 -1.66 -4.92 18.31
C CYS A 258 -2.19 -3.54 17.90
N PHE A 259 -2.31 -2.57 18.83
CA PHE A 259 -2.75 -1.21 18.52
C PHE A 259 -1.69 -0.35 17.83
N ASN A 260 -0.43 -0.79 17.79
CA ASN A 260 0.68 0.01 17.26
C ASN A 260 0.63 0.22 15.74
N CYS A 261 -0.14 -0.59 15.00
CA CYS A 261 -0.20 -0.53 13.53
C CYS A 261 -1.03 0.65 12.98
N ALA A 262 -1.68 1.47 13.82
CA ALA A 262 -2.33 2.74 13.45
C ALA A 262 -3.35 2.68 12.28
N LEU A 263 -3.97 1.54 12.02
CA LEU A 263 -5.06 1.39 11.06
C LEU A 263 -6.40 1.15 11.77
N CYS A 264 -7.50 1.48 11.10
CA CYS A 264 -8.83 1.07 11.51
C CYS A 264 -8.88 -0.46 11.59
N SER A 265 -9.29 -0.98 12.74
CA SER A 265 -9.49 -2.43 12.97
C SER A 265 -10.97 -2.80 13.05
N GLU A 266 -11.86 -1.90 12.61
CA GLU A 266 -13.32 -2.04 12.71
C GLU A 266 -13.83 -2.42 14.10
N CYS A 267 -13.14 -1.99 15.16
CA CYS A 267 -13.59 -2.22 16.53
C CYS A 267 -14.88 -1.45 16.89
N ASN A 268 -15.35 -0.56 16.01
CA ASN A 268 -16.56 0.26 16.10
C ASN A 268 -16.69 1.16 17.35
N LEU A 269 -15.69 1.20 18.22
CA LEU A 269 -15.65 2.07 19.39
C LEU A 269 -15.76 3.56 19.03
N CYS A 270 -15.18 3.96 17.89
CA CYS A 270 -15.28 5.33 17.39
C CYS A 270 -16.74 5.70 17.04
N ILE A 271 -17.53 4.76 16.52
CA ILE A 271 -18.96 4.93 16.21
C ILE A 271 -19.74 5.15 17.51
N GLU A 272 -19.50 4.31 18.53
CA GLU A 272 -20.20 4.39 19.81
C GLU A 272 -20.02 5.75 20.52
N VAL A 273 -18.83 6.34 20.44
CA VAL A 273 -18.54 7.64 21.08
C VAL A 273 -18.93 8.85 20.22
N CYS A 274 -19.25 8.64 18.95
CA CYS A 274 -19.54 9.69 17.98
C CYS A 274 -20.94 10.27 18.17
N LYS A 275 -21.08 11.31 19.00
CA LYS A 275 -22.38 11.98 19.22
C LYS A 275 -23.07 12.47 17.94
N PRO A 276 -22.36 13.00 16.92
CA PRO A 276 -22.99 13.39 15.66
C PRO A 276 -23.45 12.21 14.79
N ASN A 277 -23.08 10.97 15.12
CA ASN A 277 -23.28 9.78 14.27
C ASN A 277 -22.71 9.96 12.85
N ALA A 278 -21.54 10.59 12.74
CA ALA A 278 -20.93 10.94 11.46
C ALA A 278 -19.96 9.89 10.89
N ILE A 279 -19.62 8.85 11.67
CA ILE A 279 -18.72 7.78 11.22
C ILE A 279 -19.55 6.71 10.55
N ASP A 280 -19.28 6.50 9.26
CA ASP A 280 -19.92 5.49 8.43
C ASP A 280 -18.84 4.69 7.69
N HIS A 281 -18.70 3.41 8.05
CA HIS A 281 -17.74 2.50 7.42
C HIS A 281 -18.20 1.97 6.06
N SER A 282 -19.43 2.27 5.63
CA SER A 282 -19.98 1.85 4.34
C SER A 282 -19.73 2.86 3.20
N LEU A 283 -19.11 4.01 3.50
CA LEU A 283 -18.79 5.01 2.49
C LEU A 283 -17.83 4.45 1.44
N VAL A 284 -18.12 4.76 0.17
CA VAL A 284 -17.32 4.38 -1.00
C VAL A 284 -16.88 5.62 -1.76
N ASP A 285 -15.81 5.50 -2.53
CA ASP A 285 -15.34 6.59 -3.39
C ASP A 285 -16.39 6.92 -4.45
N GLU A 286 -16.69 8.21 -4.63
CA GLU A 286 -17.61 8.72 -5.64
C GLU A 286 -16.84 9.47 -6.74
N VAL A 287 -17.17 9.18 -8.01
CA VAL A 287 -16.65 9.94 -9.14
C VAL A 287 -17.58 11.12 -9.41
N VAL A 288 -17.06 12.33 -9.22
CA VAL A 288 -17.79 13.57 -9.48
C VAL A 288 -17.33 14.18 -10.80
N GLU A 289 -18.25 14.35 -11.75
CA GLU A 289 -17.99 15.03 -13.01
C GLU A 289 -18.19 16.55 -12.86
N LEU A 290 -17.19 17.33 -13.26
CA LEU A 290 -17.19 18.79 -13.15
C LEU A 290 -16.81 19.44 -14.49
N ASP A 291 -17.70 20.27 -15.02
CA ASP A 291 -17.42 21.11 -16.17
C ASP A 291 -16.66 22.37 -15.74
N VAL A 292 -15.37 22.44 -16.11
CA VAL A 292 -14.49 23.55 -15.74
C VAL A 292 -13.84 24.20 -16.97
N GLY A 293 -13.77 25.54 -16.96
CA GLY A 293 -13.12 26.30 -18.04
C GLY A 293 -11.60 26.41 -17.90
N THR A 294 -11.08 26.34 -16.67
CA THR A 294 -9.65 26.44 -16.38
C THR A 294 -9.28 25.59 -15.17
N ILE A 295 -8.04 25.11 -15.14
CA ILE A 295 -7.46 24.32 -14.05
C ILE A 295 -6.26 25.06 -13.49
N ILE A 296 -6.11 25.12 -12.15
CA ILE A 296 -4.93 25.66 -11.48
C ILE A 296 -4.25 24.54 -10.69
N LEU A 297 -3.00 24.24 -11.02
CA LEU A 297 -2.19 23.24 -10.32
C LEU A 297 -1.41 23.90 -9.20
N ALA A 298 -1.74 23.55 -7.96
CA ALA A 298 -1.13 24.07 -6.74
C ALA A 298 -0.76 22.95 -5.75
N THR A 299 -0.23 21.84 -6.27
CA THR A 299 -0.01 20.59 -5.53
C THR A 299 1.16 20.63 -4.54
N GLY A 300 1.97 21.70 -4.55
CA GLY A 300 3.04 21.90 -3.58
C GLY A 300 4.27 21.05 -3.86
N PHE A 301 4.84 20.47 -2.81
CA PHE A 301 6.11 19.75 -2.81
C PHE A 301 6.15 18.72 -1.68
N LYS A 302 7.13 17.82 -1.74
CA LYS A 302 7.51 16.94 -0.62
C LYS A 302 8.93 17.25 -0.12
N PRO A 303 9.23 17.06 1.17
CA PRO A 303 10.59 17.19 1.68
C PRO A 303 11.48 16.07 1.12
N TYR A 304 12.76 16.37 0.88
CA TYR A 304 13.79 15.39 0.58
C TYR A 304 13.99 14.46 1.79
N ASP A 305 14.05 13.15 1.53
CA ASP A 305 14.35 12.13 2.54
C ASP A 305 15.88 11.90 2.61
N PRO A 306 16.55 12.30 3.70
CA PRO A 306 17.99 12.14 3.86
C PRO A 306 18.44 10.72 4.23
N SER A 307 17.53 9.75 4.34
CA SER A 307 17.90 8.37 4.70
C SER A 307 18.86 7.70 3.72
N GLU A 308 18.90 8.15 2.46
CA GLU A 308 19.85 7.65 1.47
C GLU A 308 21.26 8.28 1.60
N THR A 309 21.36 9.48 2.19
CA THR A 309 22.63 10.15 2.51
C THR A 309 23.17 9.68 3.85
N ARG A 310 23.77 8.48 3.85
CA ARG A 310 24.28 7.82 5.07
C ARG A 310 25.27 8.66 5.87
N GLU A 311 26.03 9.52 5.21
CA GLU A 311 26.99 10.42 5.85
C GLU A 311 26.35 11.40 6.84
N PHE A 312 25.03 11.63 6.77
CA PHE A 312 24.33 12.50 7.70
C PHE A 312 23.64 11.75 8.85
N GLY A 313 23.67 10.41 8.82
CA GLY A 313 23.17 9.59 9.93
C GLY A 313 21.66 9.68 10.19
N TYR A 314 20.88 10.25 9.27
CA TYR A 314 19.42 10.35 9.41
C TYR A 314 18.78 8.96 9.38
N GLY A 315 17.92 8.68 10.36
CA GLY A 315 17.31 7.36 10.58
C GLY A 315 18.19 6.36 11.34
N ALA A 316 19.52 6.56 11.35
CA ALA A 316 20.44 5.76 12.16
C ALA A 316 20.65 6.37 13.56
N PHE A 317 20.85 7.69 13.62
CA PHE A 317 21.06 8.42 14.87
C PHE A 317 19.79 9.13 15.28
N LYS A 318 19.30 8.84 16.50
CA LYS A 318 18.02 9.36 17.01
C LYS A 318 17.97 10.88 17.05
N ASN A 319 19.11 11.53 17.33
CA ASN A 319 19.19 12.99 17.49
C ASN A 319 19.50 13.75 16.19
N VAL A 320 19.45 13.08 15.03
CA VAL A 320 19.46 13.73 13.72
C VAL A 320 18.03 13.87 13.22
N ILE A 321 17.57 15.11 13.07
CA ILE A 321 16.22 15.43 12.60
C ILE A 321 16.25 16.37 11.40
N THR A 322 15.13 16.52 10.69
CA THR A 322 14.98 17.51 9.61
C THR A 322 14.41 18.84 10.12
N ASN A 323 14.56 19.91 9.33
CA ASN A 323 13.89 21.18 9.60
C ASN A 323 12.35 21.01 9.75
N ALA A 324 11.73 20.11 8.97
CA ALA A 324 10.28 19.87 9.04
C ALA A 324 9.87 19.20 10.37
N GLN A 325 10.66 18.25 10.86
CA GLN A 325 10.46 17.66 12.19
C GLN A 325 10.63 18.71 13.29
N LEU A 326 11.66 19.57 13.19
CA LEU A 326 11.84 20.66 14.15
C LEU A 326 10.68 21.67 14.15
N GLU A 327 10.06 21.97 13.00
CA GLU A 327 8.82 22.76 12.95
C GLU A 327 7.71 22.10 13.78
N ARG A 328 7.53 20.78 13.69
CA ARG A 328 6.54 20.07 14.51
C ARG A 328 6.88 20.14 16.00
N LEU A 329 8.15 20.04 16.38
CA LEU A 329 8.58 20.13 17.78
C LEU A 329 8.46 21.54 18.37
N THR A 330 8.64 22.58 17.55
CA THR A 330 8.55 23.98 17.98
C THR A 330 7.13 24.52 17.97
N ASN A 331 6.21 23.90 17.22
CA ASN A 331 4.80 24.27 17.14
C ASN A 331 4.04 23.97 18.45
N ALA A 332 3.27 24.94 18.95
CA ALA A 332 2.51 24.83 20.20
C ALA A 332 1.41 23.74 20.16
N ALA A 333 0.81 23.51 18.99
CA ALA A 333 -0.12 22.40 18.72
C ALA A 333 0.60 21.16 18.16
N GLY A 334 1.93 21.14 18.25
CA GLY A 334 2.77 20.01 17.89
C GLY A 334 2.80 18.91 18.95
N PRO A 335 3.39 17.75 18.64
CA PRO A 335 3.43 16.59 19.54
C PRO A 335 4.15 16.86 20.87
N THR A 336 5.01 17.88 20.93
CA THR A 336 5.75 18.27 22.14
C THR A 336 5.26 19.58 22.75
N HIS A 337 4.09 20.07 22.34
CA HIS A 337 3.50 21.33 22.81
C HIS A 337 4.46 22.53 22.72
N GLY A 338 5.21 22.59 21.62
CA GLY A 338 6.17 23.65 21.34
C GLY A 338 7.47 23.58 22.13
N LYS A 339 7.73 22.49 22.85
CA LYS A 339 9.00 22.25 23.54
C LYS A 339 9.91 21.44 22.62
N VAL A 340 11.05 22.02 22.25
CA VAL A 340 12.09 21.28 21.53
C VAL A 340 12.66 20.22 22.47
N LYS A 341 12.64 18.96 22.02
CA LYS A 341 13.12 17.79 22.74
C LYS A 341 13.97 16.94 21.83
N ARG A 342 15.07 16.41 22.36
CA ARG A 342 15.87 15.39 21.71
C ARG A 342 15.04 14.12 21.56
N PRO A 343 14.98 13.50 20.38
CA PRO A 343 14.24 12.25 20.19
C PRO A 343 14.77 11.09 21.03
N SER A 344 16.06 11.11 21.43
CA SER A 344 16.65 9.99 22.15
C SER A 344 16.19 9.87 23.61
N ASP A 345 16.09 10.99 24.33
CA ASP A 345 15.81 11.01 25.77
C ASP A 345 14.71 12.02 26.19
N GLY A 346 14.15 12.78 25.26
CA GLY A 346 13.08 13.74 25.51
C GLY A 346 13.51 15.02 26.21
N MET A 347 14.81 15.24 26.42
CA MET A 347 15.34 16.43 27.10
C MET A 347 15.55 17.60 26.13
N PRO A 348 15.52 18.86 26.59
CA PRO A 348 15.87 20.02 25.76
C PRO A 348 17.36 20.00 25.37
N PRO A 349 17.72 20.30 24.10
CA PRO A 349 19.12 20.36 23.68
C PRO A 349 19.80 21.64 24.17
N LYS A 350 21.00 21.49 24.74
CA LYS A 350 21.93 22.55 25.11
C LYS A 350 22.82 22.99 23.96
N SER A 351 23.01 22.14 22.95
CA SER A 351 23.74 22.50 21.73
C SER A 351 23.06 21.93 20.48
N VAL A 352 22.92 22.77 19.44
CA VAL A 352 22.21 22.44 18.19
C VAL A 352 23.04 22.85 16.99
N ALA A 353 23.21 21.95 16.03
CA ALA A 353 23.79 22.27 14.72
C ALA A 353 22.73 22.23 13.62
N PHE A 354 22.74 23.23 12.74
CA PHE A 354 22.00 23.20 11.49
C PHE A 354 22.96 22.91 10.34
N VAL A 355 22.62 21.92 9.52
CA VAL A 355 23.39 21.52 8.34
C VAL A 355 22.63 21.94 7.08
N GLN A 356 23.17 22.92 6.34
CA GLN A 356 22.53 23.48 5.16
C GLN A 356 22.70 22.60 3.92
N CYS A 357 21.82 22.80 2.93
CA CYS A 357 21.95 22.21 1.60
C CYS A 357 21.87 20.68 1.57
N VAL A 358 21.18 20.05 2.52
CA VAL A 358 21.00 18.59 2.52
C VAL A 358 20.05 18.21 1.39
N GLY A 359 20.53 17.47 0.40
CA GLY A 359 19.76 17.11 -0.81
C GLY A 359 19.57 18.26 -1.81
N SER A 360 20.30 19.37 -1.69
CA SER A 360 20.26 20.49 -2.66
C SER A 360 21.66 21.04 -2.91
N ARG A 361 21.90 21.58 -4.10
CA ARG A 361 23.26 21.94 -4.56
C ARG A 361 24.22 20.76 -4.43
N ASP A 362 23.70 19.55 -4.67
CA ASP A 362 24.42 18.29 -4.56
C ASP A 362 24.21 17.44 -5.81
N ARG A 363 25.27 17.36 -6.61
CA ARG A 363 25.30 16.59 -7.86
C ARG A 363 25.26 15.08 -7.65
N ARG A 364 25.56 14.59 -6.44
CA ARG A 364 25.56 13.15 -6.13
C ARG A 364 24.15 12.56 -6.10
N VAL A 365 23.17 13.39 -5.80
CA VAL A 365 21.74 13.03 -5.74
C VAL A 365 20.92 13.65 -6.88
N ASP A 366 21.61 14.16 -7.92
CA ASP A 366 20.99 14.81 -9.09
C ASP A 366 20.10 16.02 -8.75
N GLN A 367 20.48 16.76 -7.70
CA GLN A 367 19.77 17.98 -7.26
C GLN A 367 20.73 19.19 -7.32
N ASP A 368 21.11 19.62 -8.53
CA ASP A 368 22.00 20.78 -8.74
C ASP A 368 21.26 22.14 -8.74
N TYR A 369 20.31 22.30 -7.82
CA TYR A 369 19.61 23.57 -7.57
C TYR A 369 19.55 23.88 -6.08
N CYS A 370 19.24 25.14 -5.75
CA CYS A 370 19.06 25.58 -4.36
C CYS A 370 17.62 25.38 -3.90
N CYS A 371 17.41 24.84 -2.70
CA CYS A 371 16.08 24.66 -2.11
C CYS A 371 15.37 25.96 -1.69
N TYR A 372 15.96 27.13 -1.98
CA TYR A 372 15.45 28.49 -1.75
C TYR A 372 15.24 28.90 -0.28
N THR A 373 14.55 28.09 0.53
CA THR A 373 14.09 28.42 1.88
C THR A 373 14.96 27.88 3.01
N GLY A 374 15.91 26.96 2.73
CA GLY A 374 16.69 26.26 3.75
C GLY A 374 17.43 27.20 4.72
N CYS A 375 18.13 28.20 4.20
CA CYS A 375 18.87 29.18 5.01
C CYS A 375 17.95 29.98 5.93
N GLU A 376 16.85 30.51 5.38
CA GLU A 376 15.88 31.33 6.11
C GLU A 376 15.17 30.52 7.19
N ASN A 377 14.75 29.30 6.87
CA ASN A 377 14.12 28.39 7.83
C ASN A 377 15.04 28.07 9.00
N SER A 378 16.31 27.76 8.76
CA SER A 378 17.25 27.48 9.84
C SER A 378 17.55 28.72 10.69
N LEU A 379 17.65 29.92 10.09
CA LEU A 379 17.79 31.17 10.86
C LEU A 379 16.54 31.43 11.73
N LYS A 380 15.35 31.22 11.18
CA LYS A 380 14.08 31.33 11.91
C LYS A 380 13.98 30.33 13.06
N GLN A 381 14.37 29.08 12.82
CA GLN A 381 14.34 28.03 13.84
C GLN A 381 15.39 28.26 14.93
N ALA A 382 16.60 28.69 14.56
CA ALA A 382 17.65 29.04 15.50
C ALA A 382 17.23 30.19 16.43
N THR A 383 16.64 31.26 15.87
CA THR A 383 16.12 32.38 16.66
C THR A 383 14.99 31.94 17.60
N GLN A 384 14.04 31.11 17.14
CA GLN A 384 12.99 30.55 17.99
C GLN A 384 13.51 29.67 19.13
N ILE A 385 14.58 28.90 18.89
CA ILE A 385 15.24 28.15 19.96
C ILE A 385 15.87 29.11 20.96
N LYS A 386 16.62 30.12 20.50
CA LYS A 386 17.24 31.14 21.38
C LYS A 386 16.23 31.95 22.19
N GLU A 387 15.05 32.24 21.65
CA GLU A 387 13.97 32.92 22.38
C GLU A 387 13.45 32.07 23.56
N LYS A 388 13.38 30.75 23.39
CA LYS A 388 12.89 29.82 24.42
C LYS A 388 13.99 29.35 25.37
N TYR A 389 15.20 29.18 24.84
CA TYR A 389 16.38 28.64 25.52
C TYR A 389 17.60 29.51 25.17
N PRO A 390 17.78 30.65 25.85
CA PRO A 390 18.85 31.62 25.51
C PRO A 390 20.27 31.03 25.59
N ASP A 391 20.47 30.10 26.50
CA ASP A 391 21.77 29.47 26.77
C ASP A 391 22.13 28.36 25.76
N THR A 392 21.21 27.93 24.90
CA THR A 392 21.49 26.86 23.92
C THR A 392 22.52 27.34 22.90
N GLU A 393 23.63 26.65 22.76
CA GLU A 393 24.65 26.92 21.74
C GLU A 393 24.13 26.50 20.36
N ILE A 394 24.18 27.40 19.37
CA ILE A 394 23.66 27.10 18.02
C ILE A 394 24.69 27.47 16.97
N SER A 395 24.98 26.50 16.10
CA SER A 395 25.84 26.69 14.92
C SER A 395 25.08 26.35 13.64
N ILE A 396 25.28 27.14 12.59
CA ILE A 396 24.76 26.86 11.24
C ILE A 396 25.95 26.66 10.30
N PHE A 397 26.06 25.46 9.74
CA PHE A 397 27.07 25.10 8.73
C PHE A 397 26.52 25.36 7.34
N ALA A 398 27.07 26.35 6.64
CA ALA A 398 26.58 26.78 5.33
C ALA A 398 27.71 27.11 4.36
N MET A 399 27.54 26.77 3.08
CA MET A 399 28.42 27.26 2.01
C MET A 399 28.19 28.76 1.77
N ASP A 400 26.93 29.15 1.66
CA ASP A 400 26.46 30.52 1.51
C ASP A 400 25.21 30.70 2.36
N ILE A 401 25.01 31.87 2.95
CA ILE A 401 23.73 32.27 3.52
C ILE A 401 22.97 33.06 2.47
N ARG A 402 21.79 32.56 2.07
CA ARG A 402 20.92 33.19 1.07
C ARG A 402 19.68 33.75 1.77
N THR A 403 19.66 35.07 1.92
CA THR A 403 18.61 35.86 2.59
C THR A 403 18.07 36.94 1.63
N HIS A 404 17.64 36.52 0.44
CA HIS A 404 17.33 37.42 -0.69
C HIS A 404 15.98 38.14 -0.60
N GLY A 405 15.07 37.69 0.26
CA GLY A 405 13.76 38.32 0.48
C GLY A 405 13.80 39.58 1.34
N LEU A 406 12.74 40.39 1.27
CA LEU A 406 12.63 41.62 2.04
C LEU A 406 12.64 41.32 3.55
N GLY A 407 13.61 41.88 4.27
CA GLY A 407 13.74 41.72 5.72
C GLY A 407 14.51 40.48 6.16
N TYR A 408 14.88 39.55 5.27
CA TYR A 408 15.60 38.34 5.64
C TYR A 408 17.06 38.58 6.04
N GLU A 409 17.71 39.61 5.49
CA GLU A 409 19.00 40.07 6.01
C GLU A 409 18.89 40.63 7.44
N GLY A 410 17.72 41.18 7.80
CA GLY A 410 17.42 41.57 9.18
C GLY A 410 17.30 40.35 10.10
N LEU A 411 16.69 39.26 9.62
CA LEU A 411 16.63 37.99 10.36
C LEU A 411 18.02 37.40 10.58
N TYR A 412 18.89 37.42 9.56
CA TYR A 412 20.28 37.00 9.68
C TYR A 412 21.03 37.79 10.76
N ARG A 413 20.96 39.13 10.72
CA ARG A 413 21.61 39.99 11.73
C ARG A 413 21.08 39.72 13.13
N ARG A 414 19.76 39.60 13.29
CA ARG A 414 19.14 39.25 14.57
C ARG A 414 19.64 37.92 15.11
N ALA A 415 19.72 36.89 14.28
CA ALA A 415 20.25 35.58 14.69
C ALA A 415 21.69 35.69 15.22
N ARG A 416 22.54 36.47 14.53
CA ARG A 416 23.92 36.75 14.97
C ARG A 416 23.96 37.50 16.30
N GLU A 417 23.13 38.52 16.47
CA GLU A 417 22.99 39.29 17.72
C GLU A 417 22.53 38.42 18.90
N MET A 418 21.72 37.40 18.64
CA MET A 418 21.30 36.40 19.64
C MET A 418 22.35 35.31 19.92
N GLY A 419 23.56 35.43 19.33
CA GLY A 419 24.66 34.50 19.57
C GLY A 419 24.65 33.23 18.71
N VAL A 420 23.89 33.21 17.60
CA VAL A 420 23.97 32.10 16.63
C VAL A 420 25.28 32.20 15.84
N ILE A 421 26.05 31.11 15.82
CA ILE A 421 27.32 31.02 15.12
C ILE A 421 27.06 30.54 13.69
N ILE A 422 27.60 31.25 12.70
CA ILE A 422 27.51 30.85 11.29
C ILE A 422 28.90 30.42 10.88
N ILE A 423 29.04 29.14 10.55
CA ILE A 423 30.29 28.53 10.12
C ILE A 423 30.21 28.40 8.60
N LYS A 424 31.08 29.14 7.91
CA LYS A 424 31.18 29.01 6.46
C LYS A 424 31.96 27.74 6.14
N GLY A 425 31.25 26.64 5.98
CA GLY A 425 31.86 25.34 5.86
C GLY A 425 31.07 24.39 5.00
N ARG A 426 31.80 23.52 4.29
CA ARG A 426 31.22 22.35 3.65
C ARG A 426 31.31 21.18 4.63
N HIS A 427 30.16 20.79 5.16
CA HIS A 427 30.05 19.62 6.03
C HIS A 427 30.33 18.35 5.21
N SER A 428 30.97 17.38 5.83
CA SER A 428 31.34 16.10 5.20
C SER A 428 30.52 14.94 5.74
N GLU A 429 30.46 14.80 7.07
CA GLU A 429 29.88 13.64 7.75
C GLU A 429 29.45 14.00 9.17
N ILE A 430 28.46 13.27 9.69
CA ILE A 430 28.00 13.30 11.08
C ILE A 430 28.33 11.95 11.71
N GLU A 431 29.01 11.96 12.84
CA GLU A 431 29.34 10.77 13.62
C GLU A 431 28.62 10.81 14.97
N GLU A 432 28.04 9.71 15.42
CA GLU A 432 27.56 9.59 16.81
C GLU A 432 28.70 9.20 17.75
N ILE A 433 28.83 9.92 18.87
CA ILE A 433 29.83 9.62 19.90
C ILE A 433 29.35 8.42 20.74
N PRO A 434 30.09 7.30 20.75
CA PRO A 434 29.68 6.09 21.46
C PRO A 434 29.34 6.34 22.92
N GLY A 435 28.16 5.88 23.35
CA GLY A 435 27.71 5.95 24.75
C GLY A 435 27.14 7.30 25.21
N THR A 436 27.03 8.30 24.34
CA THR A 436 26.53 9.64 24.71
C THR A 436 25.37 10.16 23.88
N GLU A 437 25.01 9.48 22.78
CA GLU A 437 23.99 9.91 21.79
C GLU A 437 24.21 11.35 21.24
N SER A 438 25.41 11.91 21.45
CA SER A 438 25.84 13.21 20.95
C SER A 438 26.47 13.07 19.58
N LEU A 439 26.38 14.12 18.77
CA LEU A 439 26.67 14.08 17.35
C LEU A 439 27.83 15.02 17.02
N LYS A 440 28.90 14.47 16.44
CA LYS A 440 30.04 15.23 15.95
C LYS A 440 29.83 15.57 14.48
N VAL A 441 29.74 16.86 14.19
CA VAL A 441 29.63 17.37 12.81
C VAL A 441 31.02 17.68 12.29
N LEU A 442 31.43 16.98 11.23
CA LEU A 442 32.69 17.21 10.53
C LEU A 442 32.46 18.17 9.36
N ALA A 443 33.31 19.19 9.24
CA ALA A 443 33.26 20.17 8.17
C ALA A 443 34.64 20.71 7.82
N GLU A 444 34.79 21.25 6.62
CA GLU A 444 35.94 22.07 6.24
C GLU A 444 35.56 23.54 6.35
N ASP A 445 36.34 24.33 7.11
CA ASP A 445 36.21 25.79 7.12
C ASP A 445 36.72 26.36 5.80
N LEU A 446 35.83 27.01 5.05
CA LEU A 446 36.16 27.53 3.72
C LEU A 446 37.02 28.80 3.75
N TYR A 447 37.24 29.42 4.92
CA TYR A 447 38.16 30.55 5.06
C TYR A 447 39.59 30.11 5.35
N THR A 448 39.77 29.11 6.21
CA THR A 448 41.11 28.67 6.68
C THR A 448 41.58 27.38 6.02
N GLY A 449 40.67 26.58 5.44
CA GLY A 449 40.94 25.23 4.94
C GLY A 449 41.13 24.20 6.06
N GLU A 450 40.89 24.57 7.32
CA GLU A 450 41.03 23.67 8.46
C GLU A 450 39.82 22.73 8.57
N ARG A 451 40.10 21.49 9.01
CA ARG A 451 39.05 20.52 9.34
C ARG A 451 38.50 20.81 10.73
N LEU A 452 37.20 21.07 10.79
CA LEU A 452 36.43 21.29 12.00
C LEU A 452 35.70 20.00 12.40
N GLY A 453 35.65 19.73 13.70
CA GLY A 453 34.86 18.65 14.28
C GLY A 453 34.25 19.09 15.60
N THR A 454 32.99 19.52 15.59
CA THR A 454 32.31 20.06 16.78
C THR A 454 31.15 19.16 17.20
N THR A 455 30.97 18.99 18.50
CA THR A 455 29.95 18.09 19.07
C THR A 455 28.68 18.85 19.46
N TYR A 456 27.52 18.28 19.13
CA TYR A 456 26.20 18.83 19.39
C TYR A 456 25.27 17.75 19.96
N GLU A 457 24.29 18.14 20.77
CA GLU A 457 23.29 17.21 21.30
C GLU A 457 22.10 16.99 20.34
N LEU A 458 21.93 17.87 19.35
CA LEU A 458 20.92 17.75 18.30
C LEU A 458 21.47 18.29 16.98
N VAL A 459 21.26 17.55 15.88
CA VAL A 459 21.58 18.03 14.53
C VAL A 459 20.31 18.12 13.70
N VAL A 460 20.16 19.24 13.01
CA VAL A 460 19.00 19.58 12.19
C VAL A 460 19.43 19.72 10.74
N LEU A 461 18.89 18.86 9.88
CA LEU A 461 19.16 18.83 8.45
C LEU A 461 18.18 19.76 7.72
N ALA A 462 18.73 20.78 7.05
CA ALA A 462 17.95 21.64 6.16
C ALA A 462 17.75 20.94 4.81
N SER A 463 16.80 20.01 4.81
CA SER A 463 16.45 19.17 3.65
C SER A 463 15.92 20.01 2.48
N ALA A 464 16.23 19.56 1.28
CA ALA A 464 15.68 20.09 0.05
C ALA A 464 14.17 19.86 -0.06
N LEU A 465 13.57 20.56 -1.01
CA LEU A 465 12.19 20.35 -1.44
C LEU A 465 12.25 19.65 -2.78
N LEU A 466 11.36 18.69 -3.01
CA LEU A 466 11.22 17.89 -4.22
C LEU A 466 9.77 17.98 -4.74
N PRO A 467 9.51 17.74 -6.03
CA PRO A 467 8.15 17.51 -6.49
C PRO A 467 7.51 16.29 -5.80
N ASN A 468 6.18 16.29 -5.65
CA ASN A 468 5.44 15.13 -5.14
C ASN A 468 5.64 13.91 -6.05
N ASP A 469 5.52 12.70 -5.48
CA ASP A 469 5.71 11.43 -6.21
C ASP A 469 4.78 11.27 -7.41
N ASP A 470 3.57 11.81 -7.32
CA ASP A 470 2.53 11.77 -8.34
C ASP A 470 2.62 12.91 -9.37
N THR A 471 3.57 13.86 -9.22
CA THR A 471 3.65 15.05 -10.09
C THR A 471 3.76 14.69 -11.57
N LYS A 472 4.60 13.71 -11.92
CA LYS A 472 4.76 13.25 -13.31
C LYS A 472 3.51 12.56 -13.84
N ASP A 473 2.81 11.82 -12.99
CA ASP A 473 1.57 11.15 -13.38
C ASP A 473 0.45 12.15 -13.64
N LEU A 474 0.28 13.12 -12.73
CA LEU A 474 -0.63 14.24 -12.89
C LEU A 474 -0.31 15.06 -14.14
N ALA A 475 0.98 15.33 -14.39
CA ALA A 475 1.43 16.05 -15.57
C ALA A 475 1.03 15.34 -16.88
N ARG A 476 1.18 14.01 -16.93
CA ARG A 476 0.71 13.19 -18.07
C ARG A 476 -0.80 13.26 -18.23
N LYS A 477 -1.58 13.06 -17.16
CA LYS A 477 -3.05 13.10 -17.19
C LYS A 477 -3.59 14.45 -17.69
N LEU A 478 -2.89 15.54 -17.35
CA LEU A 478 -3.27 16.90 -17.74
C LEU A 478 -2.52 17.42 -18.97
N ASN A 479 -1.69 16.59 -19.62
CA ASN A 479 -0.87 16.98 -20.76
C ASN A 479 -0.08 18.29 -20.54
N VAL A 480 0.60 18.40 -19.39
CA VAL A 480 1.49 19.51 -19.06
C VAL A 480 2.93 19.03 -18.92
N SER A 481 3.88 19.94 -19.13
CA SER A 481 5.31 19.63 -19.13
C SER A 481 5.92 19.68 -17.72
N THR A 482 6.94 18.85 -17.50
CA THR A 482 7.82 18.94 -16.33
C THR A 482 9.22 19.36 -16.75
N GLY A 483 9.91 20.14 -15.90
CA GLY A 483 11.31 20.50 -16.10
C GLY A 483 12.27 19.36 -15.77
N GLU A 484 13.58 19.64 -15.90
CA GLU A 484 14.68 18.70 -15.66
C GLU A 484 14.60 18.05 -14.27
N TYR A 485 14.30 18.83 -13.24
CA TYR A 485 14.20 18.37 -11.85
C TYR A 485 12.82 17.80 -11.47
N GLY A 486 11.91 17.60 -12.43
CA GLY A 486 10.61 16.98 -12.22
C GLY A 486 9.49 17.89 -11.69
N TYR A 487 9.75 19.18 -11.48
CA TYR A 487 8.71 20.19 -11.22
C TYR A 487 7.88 20.48 -12.46
N LEU A 488 6.67 21.01 -12.28
CA LEU A 488 5.86 21.51 -13.40
C LEU A 488 6.55 22.70 -14.05
N MET A 489 6.47 22.79 -15.38
CA MET A 489 7.19 23.77 -16.18
C MET A 489 6.25 24.87 -16.66
N GLU A 490 6.61 26.13 -16.38
CA GLU A 490 5.93 27.30 -16.91
C GLU A 490 6.18 27.50 -18.41
N ALA A 491 5.23 28.14 -19.09
CA ALA A 491 5.32 28.45 -20.51
C ALA A 491 6.50 29.39 -20.83
N HIS A 492 6.74 30.38 -19.96
CA HIS A 492 7.89 31.26 -20.11
C HIS A 492 8.30 31.88 -18.76
N PRO A 493 9.58 31.76 -18.32
CA PRO A 493 10.02 32.16 -16.97
C PRO A 493 9.74 33.61 -16.55
N LYS A 494 9.65 34.53 -17.51
CA LYS A 494 9.38 35.97 -17.28
C LYS A 494 7.99 36.44 -17.72
N LEU A 495 7.61 36.15 -18.97
CA LEU A 495 6.38 36.66 -19.58
C LEU A 495 5.12 35.88 -19.15
N ARG A 496 5.26 34.58 -18.89
CA ARG A 496 4.16 33.67 -18.55
C ARG A 496 4.57 32.72 -17.41
N PRO A 497 4.91 33.25 -16.22
CA PRO A 497 5.53 32.47 -15.13
C PRO A 497 4.54 31.56 -14.38
N VAL A 498 3.24 31.69 -14.65
CA VAL A 498 2.16 30.93 -14.01
C VAL A 498 1.30 30.19 -15.04
N ASP A 499 1.62 30.29 -16.32
CA ASP A 499 0.88 29.58 -17.36
C ASP A 499 1.64 28.30 -17.67
N SER A 500 0.91 27.23 -17.99
CA SER A 500 1.52 26.07 -18.65
C SER A 500 1.55 26.27 -20.16
N PHE A 501 2.21 25.36 -20.89
CA PHE A 501 2.13 25.33 -22.36
C PHE A 501 0.73 24.96 -22.88
N ARG A 502 -0.12 24.40 -22.03
CA ARG A 502 -1.52 24.07 -22.35
C ARG A 502 -2.41 25.22 -21.91
N ASP A 503 -3.09 25.84 -22.87
CA ASP A 503 -4.05 26.90 -22.56
C ASP A 503 -5.17 26.39 -21.67
N GLY A 504 -5.59 27.23 -20.73
CA GLY A 504 -6.56 26.88 -19.69
C GLY A 504 -5.97 26.15 -18.47
N VAL A 505 -4.69 25.76 -18.49
CA VAL A 505 -4.00 25.17 -17.34
C VAL A 505 -2.92 26.10 -16.80
N PHE A 506 -3.07 26.52 -15.54
CA PHE A 506 -2.19 27.44 -14.83
C PHE A 506 -1.49 26.73 -13.66
N LEU A 507 -0.39 27.31 -13.20
CA LEU A 507 0.53 26.75 -12.21
C LEU A 507 0.70 27.74 -11.05
N ALA A 508 0.66 27.27 -9.82
CA ALA A 508 0.78 28.12 -8.64
C ALA A 508 1.56 27.46 -7.50
N GLY A 509 2.45 28.21 -6.88
CA GLY A 509 3.18 27.76 -5.71
C GLY A 509 4.29 26.76 -6.04
N ALA A 510 4.65 25.97 -5.04
CA ALA A 510 5.90 25.20 -5.04
C ALA A 510 5.94 24.00 -6.00
N CYS A 511 4.83 23.70 -6.70
CA CYS A 511 4.85 22.70 -7.78
C CYS A 511 5.71 23.15 -8.98
N LEU A 512 5.99 24.46 -9.09
CA LEU A 512 6.92 25.05 -10.06
C LEU A 512 8.39 25.00 -9.63
N GLY A 513 8.65 24.70 -8.35
CA GLY A 513 10.00 24.73 -7.77
C GLY A 513 10.03 25.35 -6.38
N PRO A 514 11.17 25.25 -5.68
CA PRO A 514 11.31 25.75 -4.33
C PRO A 514 11.08 27.26 -4.23
N MET A 515 10.19 27.68 -3.33
CA MET A 515 9.85 29.08 -3.08
C MET A 515 9.36 29.29 -1.64
N ASP A 516 9.33 30.55 -1.19
CA ASP A 516 8.76 30.93 0.09
C ASP A 516 7.25 31.20 0.01
N ILE A 517 6.63 31.37 1.17
CA ILE A 517 5.18 31.59 1.28
C ILE A 517 4.73 32.87 0.55
N PRO A 518 5.38 34.04 0.74
CA PRO A 518 5.00 35.26 0.00
C PRO A 518 5.01 35.07 -1.52
N LYS A 519 6.03 34.41 -2.07
CA LYS A 519 6.11 34.12 -3.50
C LYS A 519 5.02 33.14 -3.93
N ALA A 520 4.76 32.07 -3.16
CA ALA A 520 3.69 31.12 -3.46
C ALA A 520 2.30 31.80 -3.49
N VAL A 521 2.02 32.69 -2.53
CA VAL A 521 0.78 33.49 -2.50
C VAL A 521 0.68 34.42 -3.71
N ALA A 522 1.78 35.08 -4.09
CA ALA A 522 1.80 35.93 -5.28
C ALA A 522 1.51 35.12 -6.56
N TYR A 523 2.07 33.92 -6.68
CA TYR A 523 1.82 33.02 -7.81
C TYR A 523 0.37 32.51 -7.83
N GLY A 524 -0.23 32.20 -6.66
CA GLY A 524 -1.64 31.88 -6.57
C GLY A 524 -2.56 33.00 -7.07
N LYS A 525 -2.26 34.25 -6.69
CA LYS A 525 -2.98 35.44 -7.20
C LYS A 525 -2.80 35.63 -8.70
N ALA A 526 -1.58 35.45 -9.20
CA ALA A 526 -1.28 35.57 -10.62
C ALA A 526 -1.97 34.48 -11.46
N ALA A 527 -1.97 33.22 -11.01
CA ALA A 527 -2.67 32.12 -11.66
C ALA A 527 -4.19 32.35 -11.68
N ALA A 528 -4.77 32.83 -10.57
CA ALA A 528 -6.19 33.19 -10.53
C ALA A 528 -6.54 34.32 -11.51
N ALA A 529 -5.68 35.35 -11.62
CA ALA A 529 -5.87 36.42 -12.58
C ALA A 529 -5.72 35.94 -14.03
N GLY A 530 -4.75 35.06 -14.31
CA GLY A 530 -4.57 34.40 -15.61
C GLY A 530 -5.81 33.60 -16.02
N ALA A 531 -6.27 32.72 -15.13
CA ALA A 531 -7.48 31.94 -15.32
C ALA A 531 -8.72 32.81 -15.56
N GLN A 532 -8.90 33.86 -14.74
CA GLN A 532 -10.01 34.79 -14.91
C GLN A 532 -9.93 35.54 -16.25
N SER A 533 -8.74 35.96 -16.68
CA SER A 533 -8.57 36.68 -17.95
C SER A 533 -8.98 35.84 -19.17
N LEU A 534 -8.77 34.52 -19.10
CA LEU A 534 -9.18 33.58 -20.13
C LEU A 534 -10.70 33.31 -20.08
N MET A 535 -11.27 33.16 -18.88
CA MET A 535 -12.68 32.84 -18.71
C MET A 535 -13.63 34.04 -18.88
N ALA A 536 -13.23 35.23 -18.46
CA ALA A 536 -14.09 36.41 -18.39
C ALA A 536 -14.73 36.81 -19.73
N PRO A 537 -14.07 36.66 -20.90
CA PRO A 537 -14.70 36.93 -22.19
C PRO A 537 -15.83 35.96 -22.57
N GLY A 538 -15.95 34.80 -21.90
CA GLY A 538 -16.92 33.74 -22.23
C GLY A 538 -16.65 33.01 -23.56
N LYS A 539 -15.57 33.38 -24.25
CA LYS A 539 -15.10 32.77 -25.50
C LYS A 539 -13.58 32.85 -25.53
N PHE A 540 -12.93 31.82 -26.06
CA PHE A 540 -11.48 31.79 -26.26
C PHE A 540 -11.17 31.65 -27.74
N GLN A 541 -10.01 32.16 -28.15
CA GLN A 541 -9.53 32.03 -29.52
C GLN A 541 -8.57 30.84 -29.58
N VAL A 542 -8.78 29.97 -30.56
CA VAL A 542 -7.88 28.86 -30.87
C VAL A 542 -7.08 29.25 -32.10
N GLU A 543 -5.77 29.01 -32.07
CA GLU A 543 -4.96 29.18 -33.27
C GLU A 543 -5.44 28.21 -34.37
N PRO A 544 -5.71 28.68 -35.60
CA PRO A 544 -6.28 27.85 -36.66
C PRO A 544 -5.23 26.98 -37.36
N ILE A 545 -4.31 26.38 -36.61
CA ILE A 545 -3.23 25.49 -37.06
C ILE A 545 -3.52 24.01 -36.78
N TYR A 546 -4.79 23.65 -36.64
CA TYR A 546 -5.22 22.28 -36.38
C TYR A 546 -5.10 21.37 -37.61
N ALA A 547 -5.12 20.06 -37.35
CA ALA A 547 -5.15 19.02 -38.37
C ALA A 547 -6.54 18.94 -39.03
N GLU A 548 -6.58 18.69 -40.34
CA GLU A 548 -7.80 18.38 -41.10
C GLU A 548 -7.67 17.01 -41.75
N ILE A 549 -8.75 16.23 -41.75
CA ILE A 549 -8.80 14.89 -42.34
C ILE A 549 -9.64 14.95 -43.62
N ASP A 550 -9.07 14.54 -44.75
CA ASP A 550 -9.80 14.24 -45.98
C ASP A 550 -10.34 12.81 -45.89
N THR A 551 -11.64 12.69 -45.60
CA THR A 551 -12.33 11.40 -45.45
C THR A 551 -12.33 10.58 -46.74
N LYS A 552 -12.12 11.19 -47.91
CA LYS A 552 -12.03 10.45 -49.18
C LYS A 552 -10.73 9.69 -49.34
N LEU A 553 -9.67 10.14 -48.66
CA LEU A 553 -8.35 9.50 -48.66
C LEU A 553 -8.14 8.64 -47.40
N CYS A 554 -8.93 8.89 -46.36
CA CYS A 554 -8.86 8.13 -45.12
C CYS A 554 -9.28 6.67 -45.34
N ILE A 555 -8.56 5.75 -44.69
CA ILE A 555 -8.82 4.30 -44.73
C ILE A 555 -9.18 3.74 -43.35
N ASP A 556 -9.50 4.62 -42.39
CA ASP A 556 -9.86 4.27 -41.01
C ASP A 556 -8.89 3.32 -40.29
N CYS A 557 -7.58 3.50 -40.51
CA CYS A 557 -6.56 2.67 -39.85
C CYS A 557 -6.29 3.02 -38.37
N ASP A 558 -6.96 4.04 -37.85
CA ASP A 558 -6.90 4.58 -36.47
C ASP A 558 -5.55 5.07 -35.92
N LEU A 559 -4.45 4.89 -36.65
CA LEU A 559 -3.10 5.32 -36.26
C LEU A 559 -3.02 6.78 -35.80
N CYS A 560 -3.78 7.68 -36.40
CA CYS A 560 -3.78 9.09 -36.04
C CYS A 560 -4.36 9.34 -34.64
N ASN A 561 -5.31 8.53 -34.21
CA ASN A 561 -5.94 8.60 -32.90
C ASN A 561 -4.96 8.16 -31.82
N ASP A 562 -4.28 7.02 -32.02
CA ASP A 562 -3.24 6.49 -31.13
C ASP A 562 -2.08 7.47 -30.90
N LEU A 563 -1.73 8.24 -31.93
CA LEU A 563 -0.63 9.19 -31.89
C LEU A 563 -1.01 10.57 -31.35
N CYS A 564 -2.29 10.86 -31.14
CA CYS A 564 -2.74 12.17 -30.68
C CYS A 564 -2.68 12.25 -29.14
N PRO A 565 -1.74 13.02 -28.55
CA PRO A 565 -1.66 13.13 -27.09
C PRO A 565 -2.83 13.92 -26.48
N TYR A 566 -3.63 14.59 -27.32
CA TYR A 566 -4.74 15.45 -26.91
C TYR A 566 -6.11 14.81 -27.13
N SER A 567 -6.16 13.56 -27.63
CA SER A 567 -7.39 12.86 -27.99
C SER A 567 -8.32 13.69 -28.88
N ALA A 568 -7.73 14.42 -29.83
CA ALA A 568 -8.43 15.39 -30.65
C ALA A 568 -9.16 14.77 -31.87
N ILE A 569 -9.00 13.47 -32.12
CA ILE A 569 -9.59 12.80 -33.29
C ILE A 569 -10.79 11.97 -32.83
N THR A 570 -11.91 12.12 -33.52
CA THR A 570 -13.18 11.47 -33.16
C THR A 570 -13.90 10.98 -34.41
N GLY A 571 -14.85 10.06 -34.23
CA GLY A 571 -15.65 9.49 -35.33
C GLY A 571 -14.93 8.43 -36.13
N GLU A 572 -15.68 7.77 -37.01
CA GLU A 572 -15.24 6.69 -37.90
C GLU A 572 -15.81 6.92 -39.31
N GLY A 573 -15.13 6.44 -40.36
CA GLY A 573 -15.63 6.56 -41.73
C GLY A 573 -15.76 8.01 -42.19
N ASP A 574 -16.89 8.32 -42.80
CA ASP A 574 -17.22 9.65 -43.29
C ASP A 574 -17.42 10.69 -42.16
N GLU A 575 -17.60 10.25 -40.91
CA GLU A 575 -17.78 11.15 -39.76
C GLU A 575 -16.46 11.48 -39.04
N ARG A 576 -15.34 10.89 -39.50
CA ARG A 576 -14.04 11.05 -38.89
C ARG A 576 -13.54 12.49 -39.01
N LYS A 577 -13.27 13.12 -37.85
CA LYS A 577 -12.92 14.55 -37.77
C LYS A 577 -11.97 14.86 -36.63
N VAL A 578 -11.33 16.02 -36.73
CA VAL A 578 -10.53 16.61 -35.67
C VAL A 578 -11.38 17.63 -34.91
N MET A 579 -11.44 17.50 -33.59
CA MET A 579 -11.97 18.51 -32.68
C MET A 579 -10.95 19.65 -32.60
N TYR A 580 -11.21 20.75 -33.30
CA TYR A 580 -10.28 21.88 -33.39
C TYR A 580 -10.05 22.54 -32.02
N GLU A 581 -10.99 22.40 -31.08
CA GLU A 581 -10.90 22.93 -29.71
C GLU A 581 -9.81 22.23 -28.87
N THR A 582 -9.46 20.99 -29.21
CA THR A 582 -8.48 20.18 -28.47
C THR A 582 -7.17 20.00 -29.22
N CYS A 583 -7.19 20.13 -30.56
CA CYS A 583 -6.00 20.01 -31.39
C CYS A 583 -5.00 21.15 -31.16
N GLN A 584 -3.83 20.85 -30.59
CA GLN A 584 -2.76 21.83 -30.36
C GLN A 584 -1.84 22.04 -31.58
N GLY A 585 -2.23 21.57 -32.76
CA GLY A 585 -1.47 21.87 -33.99
C GLY A 585 -0.09 21.21 -34.11
N CYS A 586 0.20 20.11 -33.38
CA CYS A 586 1.56 19.53 -33.34
C CYS A 586 2.04 18.84 -34.62
N GLY A 587 1.12 18.45 -35.51
CA GLY A 587 1.45 17.80 -36.79
C GLY A 587 1.77 16.30 -36.72
N THR A 588 1.79 15.68 -35.55
CA THR A 588 2.16 14.25 -35.38
C THR A 588 1.28 13.31 -36.20
N CYS A 589 -0.04 13.50 -36.15
CA CYS A 589 -0.99 12.68 -36.90
C CYS A 589 -0.87 12.87 -38.42
N ALA A 590 -0.62 14.11 -38.87
CA ALA A 590 -0.40 14.42 -40.28
C ALA A 590 0.88 13.77 -40.82
N ALA A 591 1.98 13.88 -40.08
CA ALA A 591 3.26 13.28 -40.46
C ALA A 591 3.22 11.74 -40.50
N ALA A 592 2.40 11.11 -39.65
CA ALA A 592 2.30 9.66 -39.57
C ALA A 592 1.23 9.05 -40.49
N CYS A 593 0.36 9.88 -41.10
CA CYS A 593 -0.73 9.36 -41.92
C CYS A 593 -0.19 8.67 -43.20
N PRO A 594 -0.39 7.35 -43.38
CA PRO A 594 0.18 6.63 -44.51
C PRO A 594 -0.46 7.01 -45.84
N GLN A 595 -1.72 7.48 -45.82
CA GLN A 595 -2.45 7.92 -47.01
C GLN A 595 -2.26 9.40 -47.31
N MET A 596 -1.53 10.14 -46.45
CA MET A 596 -1.47 11.61 -46.49
C MET A 596 -2.87 12.24 -46.49
N ALA A 597 -3.84 11.57 -45.87
CA ALA A 597 -5.22 12.03 -45.74
C ALA A 597 -5.36 13.13 -44.69
N ILE A 598 -4.33 13.34 -43.87
CA ILE A 598 -4.32 14.34 -42.80
C ILE A 598 -3.31 15.42 -43.15
N ASP A 599 -3.74 16.67 -43.14
CA ASP A 599 -2.91 17.83 -43.45
C ASP A 599 -3.05 18.89 -42.37
N MET A 600 -2.02 19.71 -42.19
CA MET A 600 -1.96 20.71 -41.14
C MET A 600 -2.24 22.10 -41.69
N ARG A 601 -3.28 22.79 -41.18
CA ARG A 601 -3.45 24.19 -41.54
C ARG A 601 -2.20 25.00 -41.18
N HIS A 602 -1.80 25.90 -42.07
CA HIS A 602 -0.57 26.71 -42.00
C HIS A 602 0.77 25.95 -42.16
N TYR A 603 0.74 24.62 -42.10
CA TYR A 603 1.89 23.75 -42.33
C TYR A 603 1.57 22.68 -43.38
N ARG A 604 0.80 23.06 -44.41
CA ARG A 604 0.34 22.11 -45.42
C ARG A 604 1.50 21.54 -46.21
N SER A 605 1.35 20.33 -46.74
CA SER A 605 2.36 19.76 -47.66
C SER A 605 2.67 20.69 -48.84
N GLU A 606 1.67 21.39 -49.38
CA GLU A 606 1.83 22.40 -50.44
C GLU A 606 2.62 23.65 -50.01
N GLN A 607 2.74 23.91 -48.70
CA GLN A 607 3.52 25.02 -48.13
C GLN A 607 4.93 24.56 -47.75
N LEU A 608 5.05 23.38 -47.12
CA LEU A 608 6.31 22.81 -46.67
C LEU A 608 7.20 22.34 -47.82
N MET A 609 6.63 21.68 -48.84
CA MET A 609 7.42 21.15 -49.96
C MET A 609 8.17 22.24 -50.75
N PRO A 610 7.56 23.41 -51.07
CA PRO A 610 8.31 24.54 -51.61
C PRO A 610 9.39 25.08 -50.68
N GLN A 611 9.17 25.14 -49.36
CA GLN A 611 10.19 25.57 -48.39
C GLN A 611 11.39 24.62 -48.41
N ILE A 612 11.16 23.32 -48.40
CA ILE A 612 12.21 22.28 -48.51
C ILE A 612 12.95 22.41 -49.84
N ALA A 613 12.23 22.54 -50.95
CA ALA A 613 12.82 22.69 -52.28
C ALA A 613 13.68 23.95 -52.38
N ALA A 614 13.25 25.06 -51.78
CA ALA A 614 14.02 26.30 -51.72
C ALA A 614 15.31 26.12 -50.90
N ALA A 615 15.23 25.48 -49.73
CA ALA A 615 16.40 25.17 -48.90
C ALA A 615 17.38 24.24 -49.64
N ALA A 616 16.89 23.22 -50.34
CA ALA A 616 17.71 22.30 -51.13
C ALA A 616 18.38 22.99 -52.34
N ARG A 617 17.72 23.97 -52.97
CA ARG A 617 18.28 24.76 -54.07
C ARG A 617 19.46 25.64 -53.64
N ILE A 618 19.51 26.09 -52.38
CA ILE A 618 20.62 26.91 -51.85
C ILE A 618 21.93 26.11 -51.76
N HIS A 619 21.88 24.77 -51.69
CA HIS A 619 23.05 23.89 -51.82
C HIS A 619 23.33 23.41 -53.25
N GLY A 620 22.47 23.73 -54.23
CA GLY A 620 22.70 23.49 -55.66
C GLY A 620 23.63 24.51 -56.33
N GLY A 621 24.21 25.44 -55.57
CA GLY A 621 25.22 26.39 -56.02
C GLY A 621 26.64 25.81 -56.07
N MET A 622 26.86 24.68 -56.76
CA MET A 622 28.18 24.30 -57.26
C MET A 622 28.08 23.70 -58.67
N LYS A 623 27.76 24.57 -59.63
CA LYS A 623 28.45 24.83 -60.90
C LYS A 623 27.42 25.34 -61.92
N LYS A 624 27.73 26.51 -62.48
CA LYS A 624 27.11 27.02 -63.71
C LYS A 624 27.27 26.02 -64.85
#